data_AF-A0A6J2HX13-F1
#
_entry.id   AF-A0A6J2HX13-F1
#
_cell.length_a   1.000
_cell.length_b   1.000
_cell.length_c   1.000
_cell.angle_alpha   90.00
_cell.angle_beta   90.00
_cell.angle_gamma   90.00
#
_symmetry.space_group_name_H-M   'P 1'
#
loop_
_entity.id
_entity.type
_entity.pdbx_description
1 polymer ?
#
loop_
_entity_poly.entity_id
_entity_poly.type
_entity_poly.pdbx_seq_one_letter_code
_entity_poly.pdbx_strand_id
1 'polypeptide(L)'
;MESGIRLSTLCLLLCLGPVSGFGVDPSLQIDVLSELQLGGSTEGVRQVPGLHNGSKAFLFPDTSRIVKASPETAEVFFQKLRNKYEFTILVTLKQAHLNSGVILSIHHLDHRYLELESSGHRNEIRLHYRSGSHRSHTEVFPYILADDKWHRLSLAISASHLILHIDCNKIYERVVEKPFMNLPLGTTFWLGQRNIAHGYFKGIMQDVQLLVMPQGFISQCPDLNRTCPTCNDFHGLVQKIMELQDILAKTSAKLSQAEQRMNKLDQCYCERTCTMKGTTYREFESWTDGCKNCTCMNGTVQCEALICPLADCPLNSALAYVDGKCCKECQCKFYCCAFF
;
A
#
# COMPACT_ATOMS: atom_id res chain seq x y z
N MET A 1 44.93 35.59 -27.28
CA MET A 1 44.87 35.47 -25.81
C MET A 1 43.98 36.60 -25.32
N GLU A 2 42.80 36.44 -24.74
CA GLU A 2 41.94 35.31 -24.39
C GLU A 2 40.50 35.87 -24.43
N SER A 3 39.59 35.19 -25.09
CA SER A 3 38.16 35.54 -25.11
C SER A 3 37.47 34.84 -23.94
N GLY A 4 37.17 35.60 -22.89
CA GLY A 4 36.45 35.12 -21.70
C GLY A 4 34.97 34.86 -21.98
N ILE A 5 34.62 33.58 -22.10
CA ILE A 5 33.25 33.09 -22.22
C ILE A 5 32.59 33.16 -20.83
N ARG A 6 31.61 34.04 -20.64
CA ARG A 6 30.72 34.02 -19.46
C ARG A 6 29.65 32.94 -19.67
N LEU A 7 29.83 31.80 -19.01
CA LEU A 7 28.80 30.77 -18.85
C LEU A 7 27.70 31.33 -17.92
N SER A 8 26.52 31.61 -18.47
CA SER A 8 25.32 31.90 -17.69
C SER A 8 24.69 30.57 -17.29
N THR A 9 24.81 30.21 -16.01
CA THR A 9 24.22 29.02 -15.41
C THR A 9 22.71 29.23 -15.30
N LEU A 10 21.95 28.69 -16.26
CA LEU A 10 20.49 28.67 -16.21
C LEU A 10 20.06 27.60 -15.20
N CYS A 11 19.75 28.03 -13.98
CA CYS A 11 19.22 27.18 -12.92
C CYS A 11 17.78 26.76 -13.29
N LEU A 12 17.61 25.57 -13.88
CA LEU A 12 16.30 24.96 -14.04
C LEU A 12 15.81 24.48 -12.67
N LEU A 13 14.98 25.30 -12.04
CA LEU A 13 14.10 24.88 -10.95
C LEU A 13 13.07 23.88 -11.51
N LEU A 14 13.37 22.60 -11.38
CA LEU A 14 12.40 21.51 -11.52
C LEU A 14 11.41 21.62 -10.35
N CYS A 15 10.26 22.24 -10.61
CA CYS A 15 9.11 22.17 -9.73
C CYS A 15 8.66 20.70 -9.60
N LEU A 16 9.04 20.06 -8.50
CA LEU A 16 8.45 18.80 -8.05
C LEU A 16 7.02 19.10 -7.59
N GLY A 17 6.07 19.01 -8.53
CA GLY A 17 4.65 18.95 -8.19
C GLY A 17 4.38 17.64 -7.42
N PRO A 18 3.55 17.67 -6.36
CA PRO A 18 3.19 16.45 -5.66
C PRO A 18 2.44 15.53 -6.64
N VAL A 19 2.98 14.32 -6.83
CA VAL A 19 2.26 13.24 -7.51
C VAL A 19 1.19 12.76 -6.53
N SER A 20 0.02 13.39 -6.60
CA SER A 20 -1.19 12.88 -5.98
C SER A 20 -1.50 11.54 -6.62
N GLY A 21 -1.72 10.52 -5.78
CA GLY A 21 -2.14 9.17 -6.20
C GLY A 21 -3.38 9.20 -7.09
N PHE A 22 -3.72 8.05 -7.69
CA PHE A 22 -4.89 7.81 -8.56
C PHE A 22 -6.15 8.61 -8.14
N GLY A 23 -6.21 9.86 -8.55
CA GLY A 23 -7.28 10.80 -8.25
C GLY A 23 -7.80 11.26 -9.59
N VAL A 24 -9.10 11.05 -9.81
CA VAL A 24 -9.77 11.60 -11.00
C VAL A 24 -9.68 13.12 -10.93
N ASP A 25 -9.33 13.77 -12.03
CA ASP A 25 -9.28 15.24 -12.09
C ASP A 25 -10.65 15.81 -11.69
N PRO A 26 -10.74 16.65 -10.64
CA PRO A 26 -11.99 17.30 -10.22
C PRO A 26 -12.68 18.07 -11.35
N SER A 27 -11.94 18.52 -12.36
CA SER A 27 -12.51 19.19 -13.53
C SER A 27 -13.44 18.26 -14.34
N LEU A 28 -13.17 16.95 -14.36
CA LEU A 28 -13.87 15.93 -15.12
C LEU A 28 -14.96 15.20 -14.32
N GLN A 29 -15.05 15.46 -13.01
CA GLN A 29 -15.98 14.80 -12.10
C GLN A 29 -17.12 15.74 -11.70
N ILE A 30 -18.33 15.18 -11.59
CA ILE A 30 -19.49 15.80 -10.94
C ILE A 30 -19.96 14.84 -9.86
N ASP A 31 -19.83 15.24 -8.60
CA ASP A 31 -20.47 14.53 -7.47
C ASP A 31 -21.87 15.11 -7.26
N VAL A 32 -22.87 14.40 -7.77
CA VAL A 32 -24.25 14.87 -7.80
C VAL A 32 -24.82 15.04 -6.40
N LEU A 33 -24.46 14.16 -5.45
CA LEU A 33 -25.01 14.23 -4.09
C LEU A 33 -24.47 15.45 -3.33
N SER A 34 -23.18 15.73 -3.51
CA SER A 34 -22.50 16.88 -2.89
C SER A 34 -22.98 18.20 -3.50
N GLU A 35 -23.11 18.27 -4.82
CA GLU A 35 -23.54 19.47 -5.55
C GLU A 35 -25.01 19.84 -5.30
N LEU A 36 -25.88 18.84 -5.11
CA LEU A 36 -27.28 19.06 -4.73
C LEU A 36 -27.46 19.43 -3.26
N GLN A 37 -26.39 19.40 -2.45
CA GLN A 37 -26.42 19.72 -1.01
C GLN A 37 -27.49 18.93 -0.23
N LEU A 38 -27.67 17.66 -0.61
CA LEU A 38 -28.66 16.77 0.02
C LEU A 38 -28.34 16.64 1.51
N GLY A 39 -29.35 16.82 2.36
CA GLY A 39 -29.23 16.77 3.82
C GLY A 39 -29.28 18.12 4.55
N GLY A 40 -29.10 19.25 3.85
CA GLY A 40 -29.30 20.59 4.42
C GLY A 40 -30.72 21.15 4.22
N SER A 41 -31.26 21.03 3.00
CA SER A 41 -32.46 21.79 2.57
C SER A 41 -33.46 21.01 1.71
N THR A 42 -33.23 19.71 1.47
CA THR A 42 -34.08 18.92 0.56
C THR A 42 -35.11 18.11 1.34
N GLU A 43 -36.37 18.56 1.32
CA GLU A 43 -37.47 17.81 1.93
C GLU A 43 -37.68 16.45 1.24
N GLY A 44 -37.88 15.42 2.07
CA GLY A 44 -38.19 14.07 1.60
C GLY A 44 -36.97 13.20 1.26
N VAL A 45 -35.77 13.56 1.70
CA VAL A 45 -34.56 12.70 1.63
C VAL A 45 -33.85 12.72 2.98
N ARG A 46 -33.36 11.56 3.45
CA ARG A 46 -32.69 11.43 4.76
C ARG A 46 -31.29 10.84 4.63
N GLN A 47 -30.29 11.45 5.25
CA GLN A 47 -28.95 10.87 5.31
C GLN A 47 -28.92 9.60 6.17
N VAL A 48 -28.28 8.54 5.68
CA VAL A 48 -28.17 7.22 6.35
C VAL A 48 -26.76 6.64 6.16
N PRO A 49 -26.35 5.64 6.96
CA PRO A 49 -25.13 4.88 6.68
C PRO A 49 -25.21 4.17 5.32
N GLY A 50 -24.12 4.26 4.55
CA GLY A 50 -24.00 3.66 3.23
C GLY A 50 -23.35 2.28 3.22
N LEU A 51 -23.00 1.81 2.02
CA LEU A 51 -22.18 0.61 1.79
C LEU A 51 -20.79 0.76 2.43
N HIS A 52 -20.22 1.97 2.39
CA HIS A 52 -18.93 2.28 3.01
C HIS A 52 -18.92 3.67 3.67
N ASN A 53 -17.94 3.91 4.55
CA ASN A 53 -17.85 5.13 5.36
C ASN A 53 -17.18 6.31 4.64
N GLY A 54 -16.64 6.13 3.43
CA GLY A 54 -15.92 7.17 2.70
C GLY A 54 -16.78 8.27 2.07
N SER A 55 -18.11 8.10 2.01
CA SER A 55 -19.04 9.05 1.39
C SER A 55 -20.41 9.00 2.06
N LYS A 56 -21.24 10.03 1.82
CA LYS A 56 -22.59 10.13 2.38
C LYS A 56 -23.57 9.32 1.53
N ALA A 57 -24.48 8.59 2.18
CA ALA A 57 -25.59 7.92 1.54
C ALA A 57 -26.92 8.55 1.95
N PHE A 58 -27.89 8.50 1.05
CA PHE A 58 -29.20 9.13 1.22
C PHE A 58 -30.33 8.14 0.94
N LEU A 59 -31.26 8.05 1.88
CA LEU A 59 -32.50 7.30 1.77
C LEU A 59 -33.56 8.14 1.06
N PHE A 60 -34.14 7.56 0.02
CA PHE A 60 -35.27 8.06 -0.75
C PHE A 60 -36.53 7.29 -0.31
N PRO A 61 -37.30 7.82 0.66
CA PRO A 61 -38.50 7.19 1.19
C PRO A 61 -39.67 7.18 0.20
N ASP A 62 -40.73 6.48 0.56
CA ASP A 62 -41.99 6.44 -0.19
C ASP A 62 -42.88 7.67 0.12
N THR A 63 -42.35 8.86 -0.09
CA THR A 63 -43.06 10.12 0.09
C THR A 63 -42.83 11.04 -1.10
N SER A 64 -43.77 11.96 -1.34
CA SER A 64 -43.55 13.05 -2.29
C SER A 64 -42.32 13.86 -1.88
N ARG A 65 -41.53 14.25 -2.87
CA ARG A 65 -40.26 14.97 -2.72
C ARG A 65 -39.88 15.65 -4.02
N ILE A 66 -39.00 16.63 -3.93
CA ILE A 66 -38.49 17.38 -5.07
C ILE A 66 -36.97 17.41 -4.99
N VAL A 67 -36.34 16.44 -5.64
CA VAL A 67 -34.88 16.33 -5.73
C VAL A 67 -34.44 16.79 -7.13
N LYS A 68 -34.44 18.12 -7.29
CA LYS A 68 -34.11 18.82 -8.54
C LYS A 68 -32.90 19.71 -8.30
N ALA A 69 -31.96 19.75 -9.25
CA ALA A 69 -30.88 20.74 -9.23
C ALA A 69 -31.43 22.17 -9.40
N SER A 70 -30.84 23.14 -8.70
CA SER A 70 -31.10 24.55 -9.00
C SER A 70 -30.63 24.87 -10.43
N PRO A 71 -31.17 25.92 -11.08
CA PRO A 71 -30.74 26.31 -12.43
C PRO A 71 -29.22 26.52 -12.53
N GLU A 72 -28.60 27.07 -11.48
CA GLU A 72 -27.16 27.35 -11.41
C GLU A 72 -26.36 26.06 -11.35
N THR A 73 -26.70 25.16 -10.43
CA THR A 73 -26.04 23.85 -10.29
C THR A 73 -26.23 22.99 -11.54
N ALA A 74 -27.43 23.01 -12.13
CA ALA A 74 -27.72 22.28 -13.36
C ALA A 74 -26.86 22.78 -14.53
N GLU A 75 -26.69 24.10 -14.69
CA GLU A 75 -25.84 24.65 -15.74
C GLU A 75 -24.36 24.25 -15.55
N VAL A 76 -23.85 24.15 -14.32
CA VAL A 76 -22.50 23.61 -14.07
C VAL A 76 -22.37 22.17 -14.58
N PHE A 77 -23.38 21.33 -14.34
CA PHE A 77 -23.37 19.94 -14.82
C PHE A 77 -23.38 19.92 -16.35
N PHE A 78 -24.25 20.72 -16.95
CA PHE A 78 -24.41 20.76 -18.40
C PHE A 78 -23.19 21.36 -19.10
N GLN A 79 -22.52 22.35 -18.52
CA GLN A 79 -21.26 22.88 -19.06
C GLN A 79 -20.17 21.81 -19.16
N LYS A 80 -20.04 20.95 -18.15
CA LYS A 80 -19.10 19.83 -18.15
C LYS A 80 -19.48 18.74 -19.17
N LEU A 81 -20.78 18.53 -19.42
CA LEU A 81 -21.28 17.52 -20.37
C LEU A 81 -21.43 18.04 -21.82
N ARG A 82 -21.51 19.35 -22.03
CA ARG A 82 -21.79 19.96 -23.35
C ARG A 82 -20.68 19.63 -24.33
N ASN A 83 -21.05 19.20 -25.54
CA ASN A 83 -20.14 18.69 -26.57
C ASN A 83 -19.28 17.49 -26.16
N LYS A 84 -19.56 16.83 -25.03
CA LYS A 84 -18.90 15.58 -24.63
C LYS A 84 -19.78 14.40 -25.04
N TYR A 85 -19.14 13.39 -25.60
CA TYR A 85 -19.81 12.17 -26.08
C TYR A 85 -19.29 10.92 -25.38
N GLU A 86 -18.36 11.08 -24.45
CA GLU A 86 -17.76 10.02 -23.67
C GLU A 86 -17.81 10.40 -22.20
N PHE A 87 -18.65 9.69 -21.45
CA PHE A 87 -18.79 9.89 -20.02
C PHE A 87 -19.36 8.62 -19.38
N THR A 88 -19.16 8.48 -18.08
CA THR A 88 -19.62 7.34 -17.31
C THR A 88 -20.53 7.82 -16.19
N ILE A 89 -21.70 7.18 -16.07
CA ILE A 89 -22.60 7.34 -14.94
C ILE A 89 -22.23 6.29 -13.90
N LEU A 90 -21.95 6.73 -12.68
CA LEU A 90 -21.58 5.88 -11.55
C LEU A 90 -22.60 6.07 -10.44
N VAL A 91 -23.15 4.97 -9.94
CA VAL A 91 -24.09 4.99 -8.80
C VAL A 91 -23.90 3.74 -7.95
N THR A 92 -23.76 3.91 -6.65
CA THR A 92 -23.91 2.82 -5.67
C THR A 92 -25.33 2.91 -5.10
N LEU A 93 -26.16 1.87 -5.26
CA LEU A 93 -27.56 1.93 -4.84
C LEU A 93 -28.01 0.64 -4.17
N LYS A 94 -29.03 0.78 -3.31
CA LYS A 94 -29.85 -0.31 -2.80
C LYS A 94 -31.31 0.04 -3.04
N GLN A 95 -31.96 -0.66 -3.96
CA GLN A 95 -33.33 -0.35 -4.37
C GLN A 95 -34.33 -1.29 -3.70
N ALA A 96 -35.44 -0.72 -3.24
CA ALA A 96 -36.54 -1.47 -2.63
C ALA A 96 -37.11 -2.51 -3.61
N HIS A 97 -37.47 -3.69 -3.10
CA HIS A 97 -37.97 -4.76 -3.95
C HIS A 97 -39.15 -4.32 -4.84
N LEU A 98 -39.11 -4.71 -6.12
CA LEU A 98 -40.09 -4.39 -7.17
C LEU A 98 -40.29 -2.90 -7.47
N ASN A 99 -39.58 -1.96 -6.82
CA ASN A 99 -39.71 -0.55 -7.14
C ASN A 99 -39.27 -0.26 -8.59
N SER A 100 -40.10 0.45 -9.35
CA SER A 100 -39.69 1.06 -10.62
C SER A 100 -39.46 2.56 -10.41
N GLY A 101 -38.22 2.99 -10.60
CA GLY A 101 -37.79 4.35 -10.26
C GLY A 101 -36.66 4.84 -11.17
N VAL A 102 -36.61 6.16 -11.34
CA VAL A 102 -35.58 6.84 -12.13
C VAL A 102 -34.40 7.15 -11.23
N ILE A 103 -33.20 6.74 -11.66
CA ILE A 103 -31.96 7.01 -10.95
C ILE A 103 -31.55 8.47 -11.18
N LEU A 104 -31.49 8.90 -12.44
CA LEU A 104 -31.28 10.30 -12.82
C LEU A 104 -32.02 10.61 -14.13
N SER A 105 -32.42 11.88 -14.29
CA SER A 105 -33.10 12.36 -15.49
C SER A 105 -32.62 13.76 -15.88
N ILE A 106 -32.26 13.90 -17.14
CA ILE A 106 -31.96 15.16 -17.82
C ILE A 106 -33.06 15.37 -18.86
N HIS A 107 -33.93 16.33 -18.61
CA HIS A 107 -35.03 16.63 -19.52
C HIS A 107 -35.17 18.14 -19.76
N HIS A 108 -35.65 18.45 -20.96
CA HIS A 108 -36.04 19.79 -21.34
C HIS A 108 -37.43 19.71 -21.96
N LEU A 109 -38.39 20.38 -21.33
CA LEU A 109 -39.82 20.26 -21.67
C LEU A 109 -40.24 18.79 -21.64
N ASP A 110 -40.79 18.26 -22.73
CA ASP A 110 -41.23 16.86 -22.86
C ASP A 110 -40.15 15.92 -23.39
N HIS A 111 -38.95 16.44 -23.66
CA HIS A 111 -37.86 15.65 -24.25
C HIS A 111 -36.88 15.14 -23.19
N ARG A 112 -36.71 13.81 -23.14
CA ARG A 112 -35.71 13.13 -22.31
C ARG A 112 -34.41 13.08 -23.09
N TYR A 113 -33.44 13.90 -22.69
CA TYR A 113 -32.12 13.93 -23.32
C TYR A 113 -31.26 12.76 -22.85
N LEU A 114 -31.34 12.46 -21.56
CA LEU A 114 -30.69 11.33 -20.92
C LEU A 114 -31.45 10.96 -19.66
N GLU A 115 -31.91 9.72 -19.54
CA GLU A 115 -32.60 9.24 -18.35
C GLU A 115 -32.25 7.78 -18.10
N LEU A 116 -31.80 7.49 -16.88
CA LEU A 116 -31.51 6.13 -16.44
C LEU A 116 -32.60 5.69 -15.47
N GLU A 117 -33.36 4.68 -15.88
CA GLU A 117 -34.46 4.09 -15.10
C GLU A 117 -34.11 2.66 -14.69
N SER A 118 -34.44 2.29 -13.46
CA SER A 118 -34.43 0.91 -12.99
C SER A 118 -35.86 0.45 -12.73
N SER A 119 -36.29 -0.59 -13.43
CA SER A 119 -37.66 -1.11 -13.38
C SER A 119 -37.71 -2.44 -12.65
N GLY A 120 -38.05 -2.42 -11.36
CA GLY A 120 -38.17 -3.63 -10.55
C GLY A 120 -39.29 -4.57 -10.99
N HIS A 121 -40.43 -4.05 -11.45
CA HIS A 121 -41.52 -4.89 -11.95
C HIS A 121 -41.19 -5.64 -13.25
N ARG A 122 -40.28 -5.09 -14.05
CA ARG A 122 -39.89 -5.67 -15.35
C ARG A 122 -38.53 -6.34 -15.31
N ASN A 123 -37.80 -6.23 -14.20
CA ASN A 123 -36.44 -6.76 -14.06
C ASN A 123 -35.49 -6.22 -15.14
N GLU A 124 -35.57 -4.90 -15.40
CA GLU A 124 -34.85 -4.23 -16.46
C GLU A 124 -34.25 -2.90 -16.02
N ILE A 125 -33.05 -2.60 -16.49
CA ILE A 125 -32.47 -1.26 -16.48
C ILE A 125 -32.70 -0.65 -17.87
N ARG A 126 -33.09 0.61 -17.93
CA ARG A 126 -33.45 1.30 -19.17
C ARG A 126 -32.71 2.60 -19.28
N LEU A 127 -32.02 2.80 -20.40
CA LEU A 127 -31.44 4.08 -20.77
C LEU A 127 -32.28 4.71 -21.86
N HIS A 128 -32.92 5.83 -21.56
CA HIS A 128 -33.51 6.71 -22.56
C HIS A 128 -32.51 7.79 -22.94
N TYR A 129 -32.26 7.98 -24.22
CA TYR A 129 -31.40 9.07 -24.68
C TYR A 129 -31.84 9.58 -26.05
N ARG A 130 -31.46 10.82 -26.35
CA ARG A 130 -31.67 11.41 -27.67
C ARG A 130 -30.39 11.29 -28.50
N SER A 131 -30.50 10.82 -29.73
CA SER A 131 -29.34 10.73 -30.63
C SER A 131 -29.12 12.03 -31.41
N GLY A 132 -27.97 12.14 -32.08
CA GLY A 132 -27.64 13.27 -32.96
C GLY A 132 -28.63 13.47 -34.12
N SER A 133 -29.37 12.42 -34.51
CA SER A 133 -30.46 12.50 -35.50
C SER A 133 -31.76 13.05 -34.90
N HIS A 134 -31.71 13.56 -33.67
CA HIS A 134 -32.84 14.05 -32.87
C HIS A 134 -33.92 12.99 -32.56
N ARG A 135 -33.63 11.71 -32.79
CA ARG A 135 -34.51 10.59 -32.47
C ARG A 135 -34.36 10.19 -31.01
N SER A 136 -35.45 9.72 -30.42
CA SER A 136 -35.45 9.19 -29.05
C SER A 136 -35.20 7.68 -29.11
N HIS A 137 -34.21 7.22 -28.35
CA HIS A 137 -33.83 5.81 -28.27
C HIS A 137 -34.07 5.31 -26.83
N THR A 138 -34.33 4.01 -26.70
CA THR A 138 -34.49 3.33 -25.42
C THR A 138 -33.72 2.02 -25.46
N GLU A 139 -32.64 1.94 -24.70
CA GLU A 139 -31.85 0.72 -24.55
C GLU A 139 -32.29 0.00 -23.29
N VAL A 140 -32.60 -1.29 -23.44
CA VAL A 140 -33.13 -2.13 -22.35
C VAL A 140 -32.11 -3.21 -22.03
N PHE A 141 -31.74 -3.29 -20.75
CA PHE A 141 -30.80 -4.25 -20.21
C PHE A 141 -31.54 -5.11 -19.18
N PRO A 142 -31.81 -6.39 -19.47
CA PRO A 142 -32.41 -7.31 -18.51
C PRO A 142 -31.47 -7.52 -17.32
N TYR A 143 -31.80 -6.93 -16.18
CA TYR A 143 -31.03 -7.04 -14.94
C TYR A 143 -31.89 -6.58 -13.76
N ILE A 144 -31.79 -7.28 -12.63
CA ILE A 144 -32.57 -7.02 -11.43
C ILE A 144 -31.72 -6.18 -10.47
N LEU A 145 -32.05 -4.89 -10.31
CA LEU A 145 -31.47 -4.04 -9.26
C LEU A 145 -32.38 -3.89 -8.02
N ALA A 146 -33.67 -4.14 -8.18
CA ALA A 146 -34.69 -3.97 -7.15
C ALA A 146 -34.86 -5.24 -6.32
N ASP A 147 -33.80 -5.65 -5.61
CA ASP A 147 -33.72 -6.87 -4.82
C ASP A 147 -33.38 -6.63 -3.33
N ASP A 148 -33.45 -5.37 -2.87
CA ASP A 148 -33.05 -4.93 -1.53
C ASP A 148 -31.59 -5.19 -1.15
N LYS A 149 -30.70 -5.41 -2.13
CA LYS A 149 -29.25 -5.50 -1.92
C LYS A 149 -28.51 -4.30 -2.49
N TRP A 150 -27.26 -4.16 -2.07
CA TRP A 150 -26.37 -3.13 -2.58
C TRP A 150 -25.80 -3.56 -3.92
N HIS A 151 -25.83 -2.65 -4.88
CA HIS A 151 -25.22 -2.79 -6.20
C HIS A 151 -24.38 -1.57 -6.55
N ARG A 152 -23.24 -1.79 -7.20
CA ARG A 152 -22.44 -0.76 -7.85
C ARG A 152 -22.74 -0.77 -9.35
N LEU A 153 -23.46 0.24 -9.82
CA LEU A 153 -23.78 0.42 -11.23
C LEU A 153 -22.79 1.40 -11.86
N SER A 154 -22.22 0.99 -12.99
CA SER A 154 -21.46 1.87 -13.86
C SER A 154 -21.93 1.72 -15.30
N LEU A 155 -22.41 2.80 -15.89
CA LEU A 155 -22.83 2.86 -17.29
C LEU A 155 -21.91 3.82 -18.05
N ALA A 156 -20.98 3.24 -18.81
CA ALA A 156 -20.11 3.99 -19.70
C ALA A 156 -20.82 4.25 -21.02
N ILE A 157 -20.87 5.51 -21.42
CA ILE A 157 -21.53 5.99 -22.63
C ILE A 157 -20.45 6.57 -23.53
N SER A 158 -20.33 6.06 -24.75
CA SER A 158 -19.41 6.57 -25.77
C SER A 158 -20.16 6.94 -27.06
N ALA A 159 -19.43 7.38 -28.08
CA ALA A 159 -20.01 7.72 -29.38
C ALA A 159 -20.60 6.53 -30.15
N SER A 160 -20.24 5.29 -29.77
CA SER A 160 -20.61 4.07 -30.51
C SER A 160 -21.04 2.91 -29.62
N HIS A 161 -20.68 2.91 -28.33
CA HIS A 161 -20.95 1.81 -27.42
C HIS A 161 -21.51 2.31 -26.08
N LEU A 162 -22.45 1.56 -25.54
CA LEU A 162 -22.80 1.57 -24.12
C LEU A 162 -22.21 0.33 -23.47
N ILE A 163 -21.56 0.51 -22.33
CA ILE A 163 -21.02 -0.61 -21.55
C ILE A 163 -21.58 -0.51 -20.14
N LEU A 164 -22.39 -1.49 -19.76
CA LEU A 164 -22.97 -1.59 -18.42
C LEU A 164 -22.14 -2.57 -17.58
N HIS A 165 -21.62 -2.08 -16.48
CA HIS A 165 -21.01 -2.87 -15.43
C HIS A 165 -21.90 -2.86 -14.19
N ILE A 166 -22.09 -4.04 -13.59
CA ILE A 166 -22.73 -4.18 -12.29
C ILE A 166 -21.77 -4.95 -11.38
N ASP A 167 -21.55 -4.43 -10.18
CA ASP A 167 -20.69 -5.05 -9.15
C ASP A 167 -19.30 -5.41 -9.70
N CYS A 168 -18.72 -4.48 -10.45
CA CYS A 168 -17.42 -4.60 -11.11
C CYS A 168 -17.32 -5.64 -12.24
N ASN A 169 -18.44 -6.16 -12.73
CA ASN A 169 -18.47 -7.10 -13.86
C ASN A 169 -19.12 -6.46 -15.09
N LYS A 170 -18.52 -6.63 -16.27
CA LYS A 170 -19.14 -6.20 -17.54
C LYS A 170 -20.32 -7.12 -17.86
N ILE A 171 -21.54 -6.60 -17.75
CA ILE A 171 -22.77 -7.37 -17.97
C ILE A 171 -23.24 -7.25 -19.43
N TYR A 172 -23.27 -6.03 -19.96
CA TYR A 172 -23.74 -5.76 -21.32
C TYR A 172 -22.84 -4.78 -22.05
N GLU A 173 -22.75 -4.96 -23.36
CA GLU A 173 -22.14 -4.06 -24.31
C GLU A 173 -23.10 -3.91 -25.49
N ARG A 174 -23.42 -2.67 -25.86
CA ARG A 174 -24.42 -2.36 -26.89
C ARG A 174 -23.87 -1.34 -27.86
N VAL A 175 -23.95 -1.63 -29.16
CA VAL A 175 -23.65 -0.65 -30.20
C VAL A 175 -24.82 0.31 -30.32
N VAL A 176 -24.55 1.61 -30.25
CA VAL A 176 -25.56 2.67 -30.23
C VAL A 176 -25.19 3.85 -31.11
N GLU A 177 -26.19 4.63 -31.51
CA GLU A 177 -25.95 5.96 -32.07
C GLU A 177 -25.42 6.92 -31.00
N LYS A 178 -24.50 7.80 -31.41
CA LYS A 178 -23.98 8.90 -30.60
C LYS A 178 -25.09 9.67 -29.87
N PRO A 179 -25.03 9.78 -28.53
CA PRO A 179 -25.94 10.63 -27.77
C PRO A 179 -25.74 12.11 -28.09
N PHE A 180 -26.85 12.86 -28.09
CA PHE A 180 -26.89 14.29 -28.29
C PHE A 180 -26.82 15.03 -26.95
N MET A 181 -25.62 15.49 -26.61
CA MET A 181 -25.34 16.22 -25.36
C MET A 181 -25.27 17.75 -25.52
N ASN A 182 -25.90 18.29 -26.59
CA ASN A 182 -26.07 19.73 -26.74
C ASN A 182 -27.40 20.13 -26.11
N LEU A 183 -27.33 20.30 -24.79
CA LEU A 183 -28.47 20.58 -23.93
C LEU A 183 -28.92 22.05 -24.08
N PRO A 184 -30.19 22.31 -24.40
CA PRO A 184 -30.73 23.67 -24.51
C PRO A 184 -30.81 24.37 -23.15
N LEU A 185 -30.91 25.70 -23.17
CA LEU A 185 -31.14 26.51 -21.97
C LEU A 185 -32.49 26.13 -21.33
N GLY A 186 -32.53 26.06 -19.99
CA GLY A 186 -33.71 25.60 -19.27
C GLY A 186 -33.88 24.08 -19.23
N THR A 187 -32.86 23.31 -19.61
CA THR A 187 -32.77 21.88 -19.27
C THR A 187 -32.75 21.74 -17.75
N THR A 188 -33.34 20.66 -17.22
CA THR A 188 -33.37 20.40 -15.78
C THR A 188 -32.76 19.03 -15.47
N PHE A 189 -32.12 18.95 -14.30
CA PHE A 189 -31.53 17.73 -13.77
C PHE A 189 -32.32 17.27 -12.54
N TRP A 190 -32.72 16.01 -12.53
CA TRP A 190 -33.44 15.37 -11.43
C TRP A 190 -32.71 14.11 -10.98
N LEU A 191 -32.74 13.86 -9.67
CA LEU A 191 -32.14 12.68 -9.06
C LEU A 191 -33.21 11.87 -8.32
N GLY A 192 -33.22 10.54 -8.51
CA GLY A 192 -34.16 9.67 -7.80
C GLY A 192 -35.63 9.87 -8.17
N GLN A 193 -35.93 10.66 -9.20
CA GLN A 193 -37.26 10.93 -9.74
C GLN A 193 -37.19 11.49 -11.16
N ARG A 194 -38.26 11.31 -11.94
CA ARG A 194 -38.38 11.91 -13.28
C ARG A 194 -38.85 13.34 -13.21
N ASN A 195 -39.83 13.60 -12.36
CA ASN A 195 -40.45 14.91 -12.14
C ASN A 195 -41.13 14.91 -10.76
N ILE A 196 -42.04 15.86 -10.52
CA ILE A 196 -42.76 16.00 -9.24
C ILE A 196 -43.82 14.93 -8.97
N ALA A 197 -44.17 14.07 -9.94
CA ALA A 197 -45.30 13.14 -9.82
C ALA A 197 -44.95 11.68 -10.19
N HIS A 198 -43.86 11.45 -10.93
CA HIS A 198 -43.55 10.16 -11.53
C HIS A 198 -42.09 9.74 -11.36
N GLY A 199 -41.87 8.42 -11.41
CA GLY A 199 -40.55 7.82 -11.47
C GLY A 199 -39.80 7.81 -10.14
N TYR A 200 -40.49 7.80 -9.00
CA TYR A 200 -39.84 7.80 -7.69
C TYR A 200 -39.01 6.53 -7.46
N PHE A 201 -37.70 6.71 -7.36
CA PHE A 201 -36.80 5.71 -6.82
C PHE A 201 -37.04 5.53 -5.32
N LYS A 202 -37.18 4.29 -4.86
CA LYS A 202 -37.32 3.96 -3.44
C LYS A 202 -36.13 3.12 -3.04
N GLY A 203 -35.37 3.58 -2.04
CA GLY A 203 -34.14 2.92 -1.64
C GLY A 203 -33.07 3.90 -1.18
N ILE A 204 -31.83 3.46 -1.19
CA ILE A 204 -30.66 4.24 -0.76
C ILE A 204 -29.75 4.45 -1.97
N MET A 205 -29.25 5.67 -2.16
CA MET A 205 -28.17 5.94 -3.11
C MET A 205 -26.94 6.50 -2.39
N GLN A 206 -25.77 6.16 -2.92
CA GLN A 206 -24.45 6.59 -2.51
C GLN A 206 -23.58 6.74 -3.77
N ASP A 207 -22.56 7.60 -3.72
CA ASP A 207 -21.58 7.80 -4.80
C ASP A 207 -22.20 8.06 -6.19
N VAL A 208 -23.21 8.93 -6.27
CA VAL A 208 -23.79 9.33 -7.55
C VAL A 208 -22.85 10.31 -8.25
N GLN A 209 -22.17 9.84 -9.30
CA GLN A 209 -21.18 10.64 -10.01
C GLN A 209 -21.35 10.56 -11.53
N LEU A 210 -21.03 11.67 -12.19
CA LEU A 210 -20.87 11.74 -13.65
C LEU A 210 -19.41 12.04 -13.93
N LEU A 211 -18.72 11.12 -14.60
CA LEU A 211 -17.31 11.27 -14.96
C LEU A 211 -17.18 11.47 -16.47
N VAL A 212 -16.54 12.54 -16.92
CA VAL A 212 -16.30 12.83 -18.35
C VAL A 212 -15.11 12.02 -18.87
N MET A 213 -15.25 10.70 -18.82
CA MET A 213 -14.30 9.71 -19.33
C MET A 213 -15.03 8.37 -19.58
N PRO A 214 -14.68 7.62 -20.64
CA PRO A 214 -15.33 6.34 -20.95
C PRO A 214 -14.92 5.19 -20.00
N GLN A 215 -13.74 5.26 -19.39
CA GLN A 215 -13.23 4.29 -18.41
C GLN A 215 -13.51 4.71 -16.95
N GLY A 216 -14.61 5.43 -16.71
CA GLY A 216 -14.97 5.91 -15.38
C GLY A 216 -15.26 4.79 -14.38
N PHE A 217 -15.61 3.59 -14.83
CA PHE A 217 -15.86 2.43 -13.97
C PHE A 217 -14.68 2.07 -13.05
N ILE A 218 -13.45 2.45 -13.43
CA ILE A 218 -12.23 2.20 -12.66
C ILE A 218 -12.27 2.91 -11.31
N SER A 219 -12.97 4.05 -11.17
CA SER A 219 -13.07 4.74 -9.88
C SER A 219 -13.88 3.97 -8.85
N GLN A 220 -14.91 3.22 -9.27
CA GLN A 220 -15.67 2.31 -8.40
C GLN A 220 -14.98 0.95 -8.20
N CYS A 221 -14.19 0.53 -9.18
CA CYS A 221 -13.59 -0.80 -9.29
C CYS A 221 -12.13 -0.73 -9.78
N PRO A 222 -11.18 -0.29 -8.93
CA PRO A 222 -9.78 -0.10 -9.32
C PRO A 222 -9.10 -1.41 -9.77
N ASP A 223 -9.58 -2.55 -9.27
CA ASP A 223 -9.04 -3.86 -9.61
C ASP A 223 -9.39 -4.33 -11.04
N LEU A 224 -10.39 -3.74 -11.70
CA LEU A 224 -10.78 -4.13 -13.07
C LEU A 224 -9.72 -3.76 -14.13
N ASN A 225 -8.82 -2.82 -13.81
CA ASN A 225 -7.69 -2.48 -14.68
C ASN A 225 -6.55 -3.53 -14.60
N ARG A 226 -6.56 -4.41 -13.59
CA ARG A 226 -5.57 -5.50 -13.44
C ARG A 226 -5.82 -6.66 -14.41
N THR A 227 -6.94 -6.68 -15.11
CA THR A 227 -7.27 -7.71 -16.12
C THR A 227 -6.69 -7.43 -17.52
N CYS A 228 -5.96 -6.32 -17.74
CA CYS A 228 -5.20 -6.15 -18.97
C CYS A 228 -3.88 -6.95 -18.89
N PRO A 229 -3.66 -7.96 -19.76
CA PRO A 229 -2.56 -8.92 -19.63
C PRO A 229 -1.16 -8.28 -19.62
N THR A 230 -0.99 -7.08 -20.20
CA THR A 230 0.29 -6.36 -20.24
C THR A 230 0.49 -5.37 -19.08
N CYS A 231 -0.59 -4.88 -18.46
CA CYS A 231 -0.50 -3.87 -17.38
C CYS A 231 -0.34 -4.52 -16.00
N ASN A 232 -0.87 -5.74 -15.82
CA ASN A 232 -0.68 -6.54 -14.61
C ASN A 232 0.81 -6.86 -14.38
N ASP A 233 1.57 -7.08 -15.46
CA ASP A 233 3.03 -7.32 -15.39
C ASP A 233 3.80 -6.06 -14.97
N PHE A 234 3.40 -4.87 -15.45
CA PHE A 234 4.06 -3.63 -15.06
C PHE A 234 3.81 -3.29 -13.58
N HIS A 235 2.57 -3.39 -13.11
CA HIS A 235 2.27 -3.14 -11.70
C HIS A 235 2.82 -4.24 -10.78
N GLY A 236 2.82 -5.50 -11.22
CA GLY A 236 3.50 -6.59 -10.52
C GLY A 236 5.00 -6.36 -10.42
N LEU A 237 5.63 -5.83 -11.46
CA LEU A 237 7.04 -5.44 -11.44
C LEU A 237 7.29 -4.29 -10.46
N VAL A 238 6.48 -3.24 -10.49
CA VAL A 238 6.60 -2.10 -9.56
C VAL A 238 6.43 -2.55 -8.11
N GLN A 239 5.44 -3.39 -7.81
CA GLN A 239 5.23 -3.93 -6.47
C GLN A 239 6.40 -4.80 -6.02
N LYS A 240 6.94 -5.66 -6.90
CA LYS A 240 8.15 -6.45 -6.62
C LYS A 240 9.38 -5.57 -6.40
N ILE A 241 9.52 -4.45 -7.12
CA ILE A 241 10.62 -3.50 -6.91
C ILE A 241 10.50 -2.86 -5.52
N MET A 242 9.30 -2.43 -5.11
CA MET A 242 9.08 -1.86 -3.79
C MET A 242 9.33 -2.89 -2.67
N GLU A 243 8.91 -4.14 -2.88
CA GLU A 243 9.16 -5.23 -1.93
C GLU A 243 10.67 -5.56 -1.83
N LEU A 244 11.38 -5.58 -2.96
CA LEU A 244 12.84 -5.75 -2.97
C LEU A 244 13.57 -4.59 -2.29
N GLN A 245 13.09 -3.35 -2.45
CA GLN A 245 13.65 -2.19 -1.75
C GLN A 245 13.45 -2.30 -0.23
N ASP A 246 12.28 -2.77 0.22
CA ASP A 246 12.01 -3.01 1.65
C ASP A 246 12.89 -4.15 2.21
N ILE A 247 13.03 -5.25 1.47
CA ILE A 247 13.92 -6.35 1.85
C ILE A 247 15.35 -5.84 1.95
N LEU A 248 15.83 -5.08 0.96
CA LEU A 248 17.19 -4.54 0.93
C LEU A 248 17.44 -3.64 2.15
N ALA A 249 16.51 -2.74 2.48
CA ALA A 249 16.59 -1.88 3.65
C ALA A 249 16.64 -2.69 4.95
N LYS A 250 15.79 -3.71 5.08
CA LYS A 250 15.78 -4.62 6.25
C LYS A 250 17.06 -5.43 6.36
N THR A 251 17.61 -5.93 5.26
CA THR A 251 18.89 -6.65 5.27
C THR A 251 20.07 -5.73 5.59
N SER A 252 20.08 -4.50 5.07
CA SER A 252 21.10 -3.50 5.39
C SER A 252 21.07 -3.14 6.88
N ALA A 253 19.89 -2.94 7.46
CA ALA A 253 19.73 -2.71 8.89
C ALA A 253 20.20 -3.91 9.75
N LYS A 254 19.85 -5.14 9.35
CA LYS A 254 20.32 -6.37 10.03
C LYS A 254 21.83 -6.54 9.91
N LEU A 255 22.41 -6.23 8.76
CA LEU A 255 23.85 -6.31 8.51
C LEU A 255 24.59 -5.29 9.37
N SER A 256 24.15 -4.03 9.36
CA SER A 256 24.72 -2.98 10.21
C SER A 256 24.65 -3.34 11.69
N GLN A 257 23.54 -3.95 12.14
CA GLN A 257 23.41 -4.43 13.52
C GLN A 257 24.38 -5.60 13.81
N ALA A 258 24.57 -6.52 12.86
CA ALA A 258 25.51 -7.63 13.01
C ALA A 258 26.97 -7.14 13.04
N GLU A 259 27.35 -6.21 12.16
CA GLU A 259 28.67 -5.56 12.15
C GLU A 259 28.95 -4.86 13.48
N GLN A 260 27.99 -4.12 14.03
CA GLN A 260 28.15 -3.49 15.35
C GLN A 260 28.37 -4.51 16.48
N ARG A 261 27.66 -5.65 16.44
CA ARG A 261 27.87 -6.73 17.42
C ARG A 261 29.24 -7.37 17.27
N MET A 262 29.70 -7.57 16.04
CA MET A 262 31.03 -8.14 15.75
C MET A 262 32.13 -7.20 16.21
N ASN A 263 32.03 -5.90 15.91
CA ASN A 263 32.96 -4.87 16.40
C ASN A 263 33.03 -4.82 17.93
N LYS A 264 31.91 -5.05 18.62
CA LYS A 264 31.88 -5.14 20.09
C LYS A 264 32.62 -6.38 20.61
N LEU A 265 32.57 -7.49 19.88
CA LEU A 265 33.25 -8.72 20.26
C LEU A 265 34.76 -8.66 19.97
N ASP A 266 35.17 -7.99 18.89
CA ASP A 266 36.59 -7.75 18.58
C ASP A 266 37.29 -6.88 19.65
N GLN A 267 36.53 -6.08 20.40
CA GLN A 267 37.03 -5.31 21.54
C GLN A 267 37.04 -6.08 22.87
N CYS A 268 36.55 -7.33 22.89
CA CYS A 268 36.64 -8.16 24.09
C CYS A 268 38.05 -8.74 24.24
N TYR A 269 38.74 -8.33 25.29
CA TYR A 269 39.99 -8.97 25.72
C TYR A 269 39.67 -10.35 26.31
N CYS A 270 39.93 -11.41 25.55
CA CYS A 270 39.89 -12.78 26.07
C CYS A 270 41.12 -12.99 26.98
N GLU A 271 40.92 -12.98 28.29
CA GLU A 271 41.96 -13.30 29.26
C GLU A 271 42.39 -14.76 29.05
N ARG A 272 43.57 -14.97 28.46
CA ARG A 272 44.09 -16.31 28.19
C ARG A 272 44.61 -16.89 29.50
N THR A 273 43.97 -17.95 29.97
CA THR A 273 44.36 -18.67 31.18
C THR A 273 44.75 -20.10 30.85
N CYS A 274 45.62 -20.69 31.66
CA CYS A 274 46.02 -22.09 31.55
C CYS A 274 45.59 -22.84 32.82
N THR A 275 44.97 -24.01 32.68
CA THR A 275 44.58 -24.83 33.84
C THR A 275 45.52 -26.04 33.94
N MET A 276 46.21 -26.18 35.07
CA MET A 276 47.09 -27.33 35.33
C MET A 276 46.89 -27.85 36.75
N LYS A 277 46.67 -29.17 36.88
CA LYS A 277 46.45 -29.88 38.16
C LYS A 277 45.36 -29.22 39.05
N GLY A 278 44.34 -28.61 38.43
CA GLY A 278 43.23 -27.96 39.12
C GLY A 278 43.44 -26.49 39.49
N THR A 279 44.63 -25.92 39.25
CA THR A 279 44.94 -24.50 39.45
C THR A 279 44.93 -23.75 38.12
N THR A 280 44.37 -22.54 38.12
CA THR A 280 44.30 -21.68 36.93
C THR A 280 45.34 -20.57 37.03
N TYR A 281 46.20 -20.48 36.01
CA TYR A 281 47.27 -19.48 35.87
C TYR A 281 46.93 -18.48 34.77
N ARG A 282 47.29 -17.21 34.98
CA ARG A 282 47.10 -16.12 34.00
C ARG A 282 48.20 -16.12 32.93
N GLU A 283 47.97 -15.43 31.82
CA GLU A 283 48.97 -15.28 30.76
C GLU A 283 50.28 -14.68 31.33
N PHE A 284 51.41 -15.29 30.98
CA PHE A 284 52.78 -14.99 31.46
C PHE A 284 53.07 -15.34 32.92
N GLU A 285 52.11 -15.91 33.66
CA GLU A 285 52.35 -16.41 35.00
C GLU A 285 53.24 -17.67 34.94
N SER A 286 54.24 -17.73 35.82
CA SER A 286 55.22 -18.82 35.88
C SER A 286 55.21 -19.50 37.24
N TRP A 287 55.28 -20.83 37.23
CA TRP A 287 55.27 -21.67 38.43
C TRP A 287 56.19 -22.89 38.27
N THR A 288 56.54 -23.51 39.39
CA THR A 288 57.34 -24.74 39.43
C THR A 288 56.43 -25.95 39.61
N ASP A 289 56.58 -26.96 38.74
CA ASP A 289 55.94 -28.27 38.89
C ASP A 289 57.01 -29.37 38.97
N GLY A 290 57.37 -29.75 40.20
CA GLY A 290 58.47 -30.67 40.46
C GLY A 290 59.81 -30.11 39.97
N CYS A 291 60.37 -30.74 38.93
CA CYS A 291 61.66 -30.38 38.32
C CYS A 291 61.54 -29.49 37.07
N LYS A 292 60.37 -28.89 36.83
CA LYS A 292 60.13 -28.09 35.62
C LYS A 292 59.63 -26.70 35.99
N ASN A 293 60.14 -25.70 35.27
CA ASN A 293 59.58 -24.36 35.28
C ASN A 293 58.54 -24.27 34.16
N CYS A 294 57.31 -23.98 34.54
CA CYS A 294 56.18 -23.88 33.63
C CYS A 294 55.72 -22.43 33.54
N THR A 295 55.39 -21.98 32.34
CA THR A 295 54.82 -20.66 32.08
C THR A 295 53.57 -20.80 31.23
N CYS A 296 52.53 -20.05 31.57
CA CYS A 296 51.33 -19.99 30.75
C CYS A 296 51.55 -19.02 29.59
N MET A 297 51.63 -19.54 28.36
CA MET A 297 51.81 -18.73 27.16
C MET A 297 50.69 -19.03 26.17
N ASN A 298 49.92 -18.00 25.80
CA ASN A 298 48.87 -18.09 24.79
C ASN A 298 47.87 -19.25 25.05
N GLY A 299 47.46 -19.43 26.30
CA GLY A 299 46.53 -20.49 26.73
C GLY A 299 47.12 -21.90 26.78
N THR A 300 48.42 -22.06 26.50
CA THR A 300 49.14 -23.34 26.59
C THR A 300 50.19 -23.28 27.68
N VAL A 301 50.29 -24.35 28.47
CA VAL A 301 51.36 -24.49 29.45
C VAL A 301 52.64 -24.94 28.74
N GLN A 302 53.70 -24.14 28.84
CA GLN A 302 55.03 -24.50 28.36
C GLN A 302 55.93 -24.78 29.56
N CYS A 303 56.40 -26.02 29.69
CA CYS A 303 57.25 -26.45 30.81
C CYS A 303 58.64 -26.85 30.32
N GLU A 304 59.66 -26.21 30.88
CA GLU A 304 61.07 -26.52 30.61
C GLU A 304 61.71 -27.16 31.85
N ALA A 305 62.63 -28.10 31.62
CA ALA A 305 63.35 -28.73 32.71
C ALA A 305 64.22 -27.69 33.42
N LEU A 306 64.12 -27.65 34.75
CA LEU A 306 64.90 -26.74 35.56
C LEU A 306 66.40 -27.07 35.40
N ILE A 307 67.18 -26.08 34.96
CA ILE A 307 68.62 -26.24 34.76
C ILE A 307 69.29 -26.13 36.12
N CYS A 308 69.89 -27.22 36.59
CA CYS A 308 70.63 -27.22 37.84
C CYS A 308 72.00 -26.53 37.66
N PRO A 309 72.42 -25.70 38.63
CA PRO A 309 73.76 -25.14 38.63
C PRO A 309 74.80 -26.27 38.69
N LEU A 310 75.89 -26.12 37.93
CA LEU A 310 77.07 -26.98 38.05
C LEU A 310 77.71 -26.69 39.42
N ALA A 311 77.65 -27.66 40.33
CA ALA A 311 78.23 -27.53 41.67
C ALA A 311 79.48 -28.40 41.78
N ASP A 312 80.62 -27.77 42.11
CA ASP A 312 81.84 -28.46 42.52
C ASP A 312 81.76 -28.78 44.01
N CYS A 313 81.58 -30.05 44.33
CA CYS A 313 81.52 -30.52 45.71
C CYS A 313 82.92 -30.59 46.33
N PRO A 314 83.11 -30.19 47.61
CA PRO A 314 84.38 -30.38 48.31
C PRO A 314 84.77 -31.86 48.41
N LEU A 315 86.08 -32.15 48.49
CA LEU A 315 86.70 -33.48 48.32
C LEU A 315 86.02 -34.65 49.08
N ASN A 316 85.38 -34.36 50.22
CA ASN A 316 84.74 -35.36 51.09
C ASN A 316 83.22 -35.52 50.86
N SER A 317 82.68 -34.85 49.84
CA SER A 317 81.27 -34.91 49.47
C SER A 317 81.11 -35.26 47.99
N ALA A 318 79.98 -35.88 47.66
CA ALA A 318 79.60 -36.16 46.29
C ALA A 318 78.18 -35.66 46.05
N LEU A 319 77.89 -35.31 44.79
CA LEU A 319 76.54 -34.97 44.37
C LEU A 319 75.62 -36.19 44.58
N ALA A 320 74.70 -36.07 45.52
CA ALA A 320 73.68 -37.06 45.79
C ALA A 320 72.28 -36.47 45.56
N TYR A 321 71.34 -37.32 45.19
CA TYR A 321 69.93 -36.93 45.14
C TYR A 321 69.40 -36.84 46.57
N VAL A 322 68.81 -35.69 46.88
CA VAL A 322 68.11 -35.47 48.15
C VAL A 322 66.62 -35.59 47.87
N ASP A 323 65.91 -36.32 48.72
CA ASP A 323 64.47 -36.52 48.54
C ASP A 323 63.73 -35.17 48.58
N GLY A 324 62.80 -34.99 47.65
CA GLY A 324 62.05 -33.74 47.47
C GLY A 324 62.78 -32.57 46.77
N LYS A 325 64.07 -32.71 46.40
CA LYS A 325 64.81 -31.66 45.66
C LYS A 325 65.13 -32.07 44.23
N CYS A 326 65.00 -31.11 43.32
CA CYS A 326 65.25 -31.34 41.90
C CYS A 326 66.74 -31.49 41.56
N CYS A 327 67.57 -30.63 42.14
CA CYS A 327 69.00 -30.61 41.89
C CYS A 327 69.76 -31.45 42.91
N LYS A 328 70.83 -32.11 42.46
CA LYS A 328 71.74 -32.83 43.35
C LYS A 328 72.44 -31.85 44.28
N GLU A 329 72.58 -32.24 45.53
CA GLU A 329 73.33 -31.47 46.52
C GLU A 329 74.54 -32.28 46.97
N CYS A 330 75.58 -31.59 47.44
CA CYS A 330 76.78 -32.24 47.95
C CYS A 330 76.46 -32.91 49.29
N GLN A 331 76.44 -34.24 49.34
CA GLN A 331 76.33 -35.01 50.57
C GLN A 331 77.67 -35.66 50.92
N CYS A 332 77.98 -35.74 52.21
CA CYS A 332 79.15 -36.45 52.71
C CYS A 332 79.06 -37.96 52.40
N LYS A 333 80.17 -38.58 51.99
CA LYS A 333 80.22 -40.02 51.72
C LYS A 333 80.15 -40.82 53.04
N PHE A 334 79.45 -41.96 53.03
CA PHE A 334 79.14 -42.82 54.20
C PHE A 334 80.34 -43.32 55.04
N TYR A 335 81.59 -43.09 54.62
CA TYR A 335 82.77 -43.39 55.44
C TYR A 335 83.17 -42.28 56.43
N CYS A 336 82.43 -41.16 56.47
CA CYS A 336 82.68 -40.04 57.38
C CYS A 336 81.65 -39.87 58.52
N CYS A 337 80.93 -40.94 58.90
CA CYS A 337 80.08 -40.94 60.10
C CYS A 337 80.64 -41.82 61.24
N ALA A 338 81.97 -41.95 61.33
CA ALA A 338 82.61 -42.56 62.49
C ALA A 338 83.95 -41.89 62.83
N PHE A 339 83.96 -41.25 64.00
CA PHE A 339 85.08 -40.72 64.81
C PHE A 339 85.53 -39.25 64.63
N PHE A 340 85.09 -38.47 65.63
CA PHE A 340 85.55 -37.19 66.20
C PHE A 340 85.65 -35.93 65.34
#